data_AF-A0A2H0T6G8-F1
#
_entry.id   AF-A0A2H0T6G8-F1
#
_cell.length_a   1.000
_cell.length_b   1.000
_cell.length_c   1.000
_cell.angle_alpha   90.00
_cell.angle_beta   90.00
_cell.angle_gamma   90.00
#
_symmetry.space_group_name_H-M   'P 1'
#
loop_
_entity.id
_entity.type
_entity.pdbx_description
1 polymer ?
#
loop_
_entity_poly.entity_id
_entity_poly.type
_entity_poly.pdbx_seq_one_letter_code
_entity_poly.pdbx_strand_id
1 'polypeptide(L)'
;MEDAMKNMSVVLLIFCLPLLVNAEEKKKVATEDTLLYKLDLFPSYLKMIKNSVGSRVFRNLFYIIKGKGEDALQNGNLSCAYFVSTILRQFDLIKEWRTSVDGLTEEMERCGWKKISKPRKGAVIVWDKIYFSHSEGWHGHIGFYIGGGWTISTSSLRRTPAYRYWQAYGNSKKRRKIIAIYWHKKLEKK
;
A
#
# COMPACT_ATOMS: atom_id res chain seq x y z
N MET A 1 -50.90 -49.45 45.89
CA MET A 1 -50.27 -48.13 45.79
C MET A 1 -48.91 -48.17 46.47
N GLU A 2 -47.99 -49.06 46.08
CA GLU A 2 -47.42 -49.21 44.74
C GLU A 2 -46.69 -47.95 44.25
N ASP A 3 -45.43 -48.20 43.89
CA ASP A 3 -44.59 -47.48 42.93
C ASP A 3 -44.06 -46.09 43.32
N ALA A 4 -42.75 -45.82 43.35
CA ALA A 4 -41.59 -46.63 42.98
C ALA A 4 -40.32 -46.07 43.63
N MET A 5 -39.83 -46.74 44.66
CA MET A 5 -38.41 -46.83 44.98
C MET A 5 -37.92 -48.21 44.56
N LYS A 6 -37.40 -48.32 43.33
CA LYS A 6 -36.60 -49.46 42.85
C LYS A 6 -35.61 -48.94 41.81
N ASN A 7 -34.37 -48.70 42.23
CA ASN A 7 -33.24 -49.54 41.81
C ASN A 7 -31.91 -48.89 42.20
N MET A 8 -31.21 -49.62 43.05
CA MET A 8 -29.89 -49.38 43.58
C MET A 8 -28.86 -50.04 42.64
N SER A 9 -27.70 -49.39 42.49
CA SER A 9 -26.42 -49.90 41.95
C SER A 9 -26.37 -50.34 40.49
N VAL A 10 -25.55 -49.65 39.70
CA VAL A 10 -24.43 -50.22 38.92
C VAL A 10 -23.54 -49.05 38.42
N VAL A 11 -22.33 -48.96 39.00
CA VAL A 11 -21.03 -48.82 38.30
C VAL A 11 -20.85 -47.56 37.42
N LEU A 12 -20.09 -46.57 37.90
CA LEU A 12 -18.64 -46.41 37.64
C LEU A 12 -18.34 -45.68 36.31
N LEU A 13 -17.71 -44.50 36.45
CA LEU A 13 -16.71 -43.92 35.55
C LEU A 13 -16.83 -44.21 34.05
N ILE A 14 -17.43 -43.30 33.27
CA ILE A 14 -16.93 -43.02 31.91
C ILE A 14 -16.89 -41.51 31.70
N PHE A 15 -15.73 -40.95 32.08
CA PHE A 15 -15.00 -39.91 31.38
C PHE A 15 -15.81 -38.81 30.68
N CYS A 16 -15.82 -37.65 31.35
CA CYS A 16 -15.37 -36.41 30.74
C CYS A 16 -14.06 -36.70 29.96
N LEU A 17 -14.18 -37.11 28.71
CA LEU A 17 -13.05 -37.15 27.78
C LEU A 17 -12.89 -35.70 27.31
N PRO A 18 -11.85 -34.98 27.76
CA PRO A 18 -11.40 -33.88 26.93
C PRO A 18 -11.09 -34.53 25.58
N LEU A 19 -11.68 -34.01 24.51
CA LEU A 19 -11.10 -34.17 23.19
C LEU A 19 -9.70 -33.55 23.27
N LEU A 20 -8.75 -34.36 23.75
CA LEU A 20 -7.33 -34.29 23.46
C LEU A 20 -7.22 -34.52 21.96
N VAL A 21 -7.65 -33.51 21.19
CA VAL A 21 -7.13 -33.30 19.85
C VAL A 21 -5.66 -33.08 20.09
N ASN A 22 -4.91 -34.12 19.77
CA ASN A 22 -3.51 -34.27 20.04
C ASN A 22 -2.78 -33.00 19.56
N ALA A 23 -2.00 -32.36 20.44
CA ALA A 23 -1.26 -31.15 20.09
C ALA A 23 -0.29 -31.37 18.90
N GLU A 24 0.03 -32.64 18.60
CA GLU A 24 0.77 -33.07 17.43
C GLU A 24 -0.04 -33.05 16.12
N GLU A 25 -1.35 -33.31 16.14
CA GLU A 25 -2.20 -33.20 14.94
C GLU A 25 -2.46 -31.75 14.57
N LYS A 26 -2.65 -30.86 15.56
CA LYS A 26 -2.71 -29.40 15.30
C LYS A 26 -1.37 -28.84 14.81
N LYS A 27 -0.23 -29.48 15.12
CA LYS A 27 1.08 -29.13 14.58
C LYS A 27 1.32 -29.67 13.17
N LYS A 28 0.78 -30.84 12.82
CA LYS A 28 0.93 -31.44 11.48
C LYS A 28 0.11 -30.75 10.40
N VAL A 29 -1.07 -30.22 10.73
CA VAL A 29 -1.93 -29.50 9.75
C VAL A 29 -1.35 -28.11 9.40
N ALA A 30 -0.43 -27.58 10.19
CA ALA A 30 0.18 -26.26 9.95
C ALA A 30 1.44 -26.30 9.06
N THR A 31 1.99 -27.48 8.71
CA THR A 31 3.34 -27.57 8.10
C THR A 31 3.38 -27.91 6.62
N GLU A 32 2.30 -28.38 5.99
CA GLU A 32 2.33 -28.73 4.55
C GLU A 32 1.51 -27.80 3.65
N ASP A 33 0.54 -27.05 4.20
CA ASP A 33 -0.37 -26.22 3.41
C ASP A 33 0.10 -24.76 3.24
N THR A 34 1.31 -24.43 3.70
CA THR A 34 1.75 -23.02 3.80
C THR A 34 2.38 -22.42 2.55
N LEU A 35 2.61 -23.14 1.44
CA LEU A 35 3.15 -22.52 0.21
C LEU A 35 2.74 -23.22 -1.10
N LEU A 36 1.44 -23.25 -1.44
CA LEU A 36 1.07 -23.55 -2.84
C LEU A 36 1.27 -22.34 -3.77
N TYR A 37 1.23 -21.12 -3.23
CA TYR A 37 1.31 -19.89 -4.04
C TYR A 37 2.32 -18.89 -3.48
N LYS A 38 3.21 -18.42 -4.36
CA LYS A 38 4.15 -17.33 -4.09
C LYS A 38 3.79 -16.12 -4.94
N LEU A 39 3.63 -14.95 -4.32
CA LEU A 39 3.38 -13.70 -5.04
C LEU A 39 4.55 -13.37 -5.97
N ASP A 40 4.28 -13.25 -7.26
CA ASP A 40 5.21 -12.64 -8.20
C ASP A 40 5.15 -11.11 -8.04
N LEU A 41 5.99 -10.59 -7.15
CA LEU A 41 5.93 -9.22 -6.63
C LEU A 41 6.05 -8.19 -7.74
N PHE A 42 7.09 -8.27 -8.59
CA PHE A 42 7.40 -7.18 -9.52
C PHE A 42 6.35 -7.02 -10.64
N PRO A 43 5.89 -8.10 -11.32
CA PRO A 43 4.82 -8.00 -12.31
C PRO A 43 3.49 -7.58 -11.70
N SER A 44 3.14 -8.09 -10.51
CA SER A 44 1.91 -7.70 -9.80
C SER A 44 1.93 -6.21 -9.44
N TYR A 45 3.03 -5.74 -8.85
CA TYR A 45 3.29 -4.33 -8.53
C TYR A 45 3.15 -3.43 -9.76
N LEU A 46 3.85 -3.78 -10.83
CA LEU A 46 3.83 -2.99 -12.05
C LEU A 46 2.44 -3.00 -12.72
N LYS A 47 1.73 -4.13 -12.68
CA LYS A 47 0.38 -4.23 -13.24
C LYS A 47 -0.61 -3.40 -12.42
N MET A 48 -0.53 -3.40 -11.10
CA MET A 48 -1.36 -2.55 -10.24
C MET A 48 -1.17 -1.06 -10.55
N ILE A 49 0.09 -0.62 -10.71
CA ILE A 49 0.40 0.76 -11.11
C ILE A 49 -0.26 1.11 -12.45
N LYS A 50 -0.18 0.23 -13.45
CA LYS A 50 -0.80 0.47 -14.76
C LYS A 50 -2.32 0.49 -14.69
N ASN A 51 -2.92 -0.46 -13.96
CA ASN A 51 -4.37 -0.57 -13.81
C ASN A 51 -4.98 0.55 -12.97
N SER A 52 -4.16 1.28 -12.20
CA SER A 52 -4.63 2.45 -11.42
C SER A 52 -5.03 3.65 -12.26
N VAL A 53 -4.64 3.71 -13.54
CA VAL A 53 -4.89 4.86 -14.41
C VAL A 53 -6.40 5.09 -14.55
N GLY A 54 -6.83 6.33 -14.30
CA GLY A 54 -8.24 6.72 -14.32
C GLY A 54 -9.03 6.32 -13.08
N SER A 55 -8.45 5.57 -12.14
CA SER A 55 -9.14 5.16 -10.92
C SER A 55 -9.40 6.33 -9.97
N ARG A 56 -10.59 6.35 -9.36
CA ARG A 56 -11.01 7.36 -8.37
C ARG A 56 -10.72 6.94 -6.93
N VAL A 57 -10.22 5.73 -6.69
CA VAL A 57 -10.01 5.20 -5.33
C VAL A 57 -9.01 6.00 -4.49
N PHE A 58 -8.09 6.73 -5.14
CA PHE A 58 -7.08 7.55 -4.46
C PHE A 58 -7.50 9.01 -4.28
N ARG A 59 -8.75 9.35 -4.60
CA ARG A 59 -9.20 10.75 -4.70
C ARG A 59 -9.42 11.40 -3.35
N ASN A 60 -9.94 10.65 -2.38
CA ASN A 60 -10.36 11.19 -1.09
C ASN A 60 -9.77 10.35 0.06
N LEU A 61 -9.39 11.01 1.15
CA LEU A 61 -9.03 10.37 2.40
C LEU A 61 -9.43 11.29 3.55
N PHE A 62 -10.34 10.83 4.39
CA PHE A 62 -10.94 11.65 5.43
C PHE A 62 -10.21 11.48 6.76
N TYR A 63 -9.89 12.61 7.41
CA TYR A 63 -9.37 12.67 8.76
C TYR A 63 -10.30 13.50 9.65
N ILE A 64 -10.27 13.24 10.95
CA ILE A 64 -10.89 14.12 11.95
C ILE A 64 -9.86 15.18 12.33
N ILE A 65 -10.07 16.42 11.88
CA ILE A 65 -9.21 17.57 12.16
C ILE A 65 -10.02 18.54 13.02
N LYS A 66 -9.56 18.81 14.24
CA LYS A 66 -10.25 19.69 15.21
C LYS A 66 -11.74 19.33 15.40
N GLY A 67 -12.04 18.03 15.44
CA GLY A 67 -13.41 17.50 15.63
C GLY A 67 -14.29 17.48 14.38
N LYS A 68 -13.77 17.86 13.20
CA LYS A 68 -14.52 17.84 11.93
C LYS A 68 -13.91 16.84 10.96
N GLY A 69 -14.76 16.10 10.25
CA GLY A 69 -14.34 15.24 9.16
C GLY A 69 -13.96 16.07 7.95
N GLU A 70 -12.68 16.01 7.55
CA GLU A 70 -12.13 16.76 6.42
C GLU A 70 -11.43 15.83 5.44
N ASP A 71 -11.63 16.07 4.13
CA ASP A 71 -10.89 15.36 3.09
C ASP A 71 -9.48 15.95 2.94
N ALA A 72 -8.50 15.26 3.50
CA ALA A 72 -7.10 15.68 3.49
C ALA A 72 -6.50 15.71 2.07
N LEU A 73 -7.12 15.05 1.08
CA LEU A 73 -6.63 15.03 -0.29
C LEU A 73 -7.29 16.08 -1.18
N GLN A 74 -8.24 16.84 -0.63
CA GLN A 74 -8.92 17.95 -1.30
C GLN A 74 -9.48 17.54 -2.67
N ASN A 75 -10.33 16.51 -2.69
CA ASN A 75 -10.94 15.93 -3.89
C ASN A 75 -9.90 15.52 -4.94
N GLY A 76 -8.73 15.07 -4.50
CA GLY A 76 -7.64 14.56 -5.33
C GLY A 76 -6.58 15.59 -5.72
N ASN A 77 -6.69 16.85 -5.29
CA ASN A 77 -5.63 17.86 -5.47
C ASN A 77 -4.30 17.40 -4.88
N LEU A 78 -4.32 16.79 -3.70
CA LEU A 78 -3.13 16.44 -2.91
C LEU A 78 -2.91 14.91 -2.83
N SER A 79 -3.46 14.17 -3.80
CA SER A 79 -3.50 12.70 -3.77
C SER A 79 -2.20 12.00 -4.18
N CYS A 80 -1.18 12.70 -4.68
CA CYS A 80 -0.03 12.04 -5.32
C CYS A 80 0.76 11.13 -4.37
N ALA A 81 1.06 11.61 -3.16
CA ALA A 81 1.74 10.82 -2.15
C ALA A 81 0.86 9.69 -1.62
N TYR A 82 -0.44 9.95 -1.38
CA TYR A 82 -1.37 8.91 -0.96
C TYR A 82 -1.46 7.77 -2.00
N PHE A 83 -1.57 8.10 -3.28
CA PHE A 83 -1.57 7.13 -4.37
C PHE A 83 -0.32 6.24 -4.37
N VAL A 84 0.87 6.86 -4.33
CA VAL A 84 2.13 6.11 -4.32
C VAL A 84 2.22 5.27 -3.04
N SER A 85 1.96 5.87 -1.89
CA SER A 85 1.98 5.22 -0.58
C SER A 85 1.05 4.00 -0.53
N THR A 86 -0.16 4.10 -1.06
CA THR A 86 -1.13 2.99 -1.15
C THR A 86 -0.54 1.78 -1.83
N ILE A 87 0.01 1.98 -3.04
CA ILE A 87 0.59 0.90 -3.82
C ILE A 87 1.83 0.34 -3.12
N LEU A 88 2.71 1.19 -2.61
CA LEU A 88 3.90 0.72 -1.92
C LEU A 88 3.55 -0.11 -0.66
N ARG A 89 2.52 0.31 0.08
CA ARG A 89 2.08 -0.38 1.29
C ARG A 89 1.47 -1.74 0.99
N GLN A 90 0.69 -1.85 -0.09
CA GLN A 90 0.07 -3.10 -0.55
C GLN A 90 1.09 -4.23 -0.82
N PHE A 91 2.33 -3.88 -1.20
CA PHE A 91 3.41 -4.83 -1.48
C PHE A 91 4.48 -4.87 -0.38
N ASP A 92 4.19 -4.36 0.82
CA ASP A 92 5.13 -4.28 1.95
C ASP A 92 6.49 -3.65 1.56
N LEU A 93 6.44 -2.63 0.70
CA LEU A 93 7.59 -1.81 0.31
C LEU A 93 7.74 -0.57 1.19
N ILE A 94 6.71 -0.24 1.97
CA ILE A 94 6.73 0.72 3.09
C ILE A 94 5.89 0.16 4.25
N LYS A 95 6.03 0.70 5.47
CA LYS A 95 5.28 0.23 6.65
C LYS A 95 4.05 1.08 6.96
N GLU A 96 4.13 2.38 6.73
CA GLU A 96 3.06 3.33 7.05
C GLU A 96 2.53 4.06 5.83
N TRP A 97 1.25 4.42 5.87
CA TRP A 97 0.63 5.29 4.88
C TRP A 97 1.12 6.73 5.07
N ARG A 98 1.32 7.45 3.96
CA ARG A 98 1.77 8.83 3.95
C ARG A 98 0.97 9.64 2.92
N THR A 99 0.56 10.84 3.31
CA THR A 99 -0.22 11.77 2.48
C THR A 99 0.62 12.94 1.96
N SER A 100 1.82 13.16 2.52
CA SER A 100 2.78 14.17 2.07
C SER A 100 3.95 13.54 1.31
N VAL A 101 4.52 14.29 0.35
CA VAL A 101 5.68 13.83 -0.44
C VAL A 101 6.92 13.68 0.45
N ASP A 102 7.13 14.61 1.37
CA ASP A 102 8.28 14.58 2.29
C ASP A 102 8.19 13.37 3.22
N GLY A 103 7.06 13.19 3.90
CA GLY A 103 6.86 12.06 4.81
C GLY A 103 6.88 10.70 4.10
N LEU A 104 6.44 10.63 2.83
CA LEU A 104 6.60 9.43 2.02
C LEU A 104 8.05 9.17 1.63
N THR A 105 8.81 10.21 1.34
CA THR A 105 10.23 10.08 1.00
C THR A 105 11.04 9.56 2.20
N GLU A 106 10.81 10.13 3.38
CA GLU A 106 11.40 9.66 4.65
C GLU A 106 11.02 8.20 4.94
N GLU A 107 9.73 7.85 4.76
CA GLU A 107 9.23 6.49 4.96
C GLU A 107 9.90 5.49 4.02
N MET A 108 10.06 5.86 2.74
CA MET A 108 10.72 5.04 1.74
C MET A 108 12.19 4.81 2.12
N GLU A 109 12.93 5.87 2.47
CA GLU A 109 14.33 5.75 2.90
C GLU A 109 14.46 4.82 4.14
N ARG A 110 13.57 4.99 5.13
CA ARG A 110 13.46 4.13 6.32
C ARG A 110 13.17 2.67 5.97
N CYS A 111 12.39 2.43 4.93
CA CYS A 111 12.05 1.09 4.45
C CYS A 111 13.06 0.50 3.47
N GLY A 112 14.21 1.14 3.28
CA GLY A 112 15.32 0.60 2.49
C GLY A 112 15.27 0.94 1.01
N TRP A 113 14.44 1.90 0.59
CA TRP A 113 14.57 2.51 -0.72
C TRP A 113 15.87 3.32 -0.79
N LYS A 114 16.56 3.23 -1.93
CA LYS A 114 17.83 3.91 -2.18
C LYS A 114 17.72 4.81 -3.39
N LYS A 115 18.40 5.97 -3.33
CA LYS A 115 18.52 6.89 -4.47
C LYS A 115 19.36 6.23 -5.57
N ILE A 116 18.91 6.37 -6.82
CA ILE A 116 19.59 5.87 -8.02
C ILE A 116 19.70 6.99 -9.06
N SER A 117 20.71 6.92 -9.93
CA SER A 117 20.98 7.98 -10.92
C SER A 117 20.14 7.85 -12.20
N LYS A 118 19.76 6.63 -12.59
CA LYS A 118 19.00 6.35 -13.82
C LYS A 118 17.70 5.63 -13.47
N PRO A 119 16.54 6.05 -14.02
CA PRO A 119 15.27 5.44 -13.69
C PRO A 119 15.21 3.98 -14.15
N ARG A 120 14.68 3.12 -13.28
CA ARG A 120 14.33 1.73 -13.58
C ARG A 120 12.81 1.62 -13.65
N LYS A 121 12.28 0.71 -14.47
CA LYS A 121 10.83 0.44 -14.52
C LYS A 121 10.36 -0.01 -13.12
N GLY A 122 9.37 0.68 -12.58
CA GLY A 122 8.91 0.50 -11.20
C GLY A 122 9.62 1.38 -10.17
N ALA A 123 10.59 2.21 -10.57
CA ALA A 123 11.17 3.21 -9.67
C ALA A 123 10.15 4.29 -9.31
N VAL A 124 10.35 4.92 -8.16
CA VAL A 124 9.57 6.09 -7.74
C VAL A 124 10.36 7.34 -8.07
N ILE A 125 9.72 8.30 -8.72
CA ILE A 125 10.30 9.59 -9.12
C ILE A 125 9.72 10.68 -8.23
N VAL A 126 10.58 11.52 -7.67
CA VAL A 126 10.19 12.69 -6.88
C VAL A 126 10.60 13.95 -7.62
N TRP A 127 9.63 14.84 -7.83
CA TRP A 127 9.83 16.16 -8.42
C TRP A 127 9.78 17.23 -7.35
N ASP A 128 10.53 18.30 -7.60
CA ASP A 128 10.67 19.44 -6.71
C ASP A 128 9.34 20.12 -6.38
N LYS A 129 9.36 20.86 -5.27
CA LYS A 129 8.22 21.66 -4.83
C LYS A 129 8.03 22.85 -5.76
N ILE A 130 6.77 23.15 -6.08
CA ILE A 130 6.41 24.44 -6.67
C ILE A 130 5.31 25.07 -5.83
N TYR A 131 5.27 26.40 -5.83
CA TYR A 131 4.22 27.14 -5.17
C TYR A 131 2.91 27.07 -5.97
N PHE A 132 1.82 26.74 -5.30
CA PHE A 132 0.46 26.78 -5.84
C PHE A 132 -0.30 27.91 -5.13
N SER A 133 -0.69 28.92 -5.90
CA SER A 133 -1.43 30.08 -5.40
C SER A 133 -2.76 29.68 -4.74
N HIS A 134 -3.50 28.75 -5.32
CA HIS A 134 -4.83 28.37 -4.84
C HIS A 134 -4.85 27.61 -3.50
N SER A 135 -3.70 27.09 -3.08
CA SER A 135 -3.53 26.39 -1.78
C SER A 135 -2.52 27.10 -0.88
N GLU A 136 -2.04 28.28 -1.30
CA GLU A 136 -1.01 29.09 -0.65
C GLU A 136 0.19 28.26 -0.13
N GLY A 137 0.70 27.33 -0.94
CA GLY A 137 1.60 26.30 -0.43
C GLY A 137 2.57 25.72 -1.46
N TRP A 138 3.70 25.23 -0.96
CA TRP A 138 4.72 24.52 -1.72
C TRP A 138 4.43 23.03 -1.75
N HIS A 139 4.10 22.51 -2.94
CA HIS A 139 3.73 21.10 -3.10
C HIS A 139 4.72 20.38 -3.99
N GLY A 140 5.32 19.32 -3.45
CA GLY A 140 6.10 18.36 -4.22
C GLY A 140 5.21 17.53 -5.15
N HIS A 141 5.83 16.71 -5.98
CA HIS A 141 5.08 15.70 -6.75
C HIS A 141 5.82 14.38 -6.76
N ILE A 142 5.08 13.27 -6.84
CA ILE A 142 5.65 11.93 -6.80
C ILE A 142 4.84 10.95 -7.68
N GLY A 143 5.51 9.93 -8.21
CA GLY A 143 4.90 8.96 -9.11
C GLY A 143 5.82 7.81 -9.47
N PHE A 144 5.31 6.85 -10.24
CA PHE A 144 6.04 5.67 -10.67
C PHE A 144 6.56 5.81 -12.09
N TYR A 145 7.82 5.44 -12.33
CA TYR A 145 8.37 5.33 -13.68
C TYR A 145 7.97 3.99 -14.31
N ILE A 146 7.37 4.02 -15.50
CA ILE A 146 6.84 2.81 -16.19
C ILE A 146 7.63 2.39 -17.43
N GLY A 147 8.76 3.07 -17.71
CA GLY A 147 9.63 2.81 -18.86
C GLY A 147 9.37 3.77 -20.02
N GLY A 148 10.31 3.84 -20.97
CA GLY A 148 10.14 4.62 -22.21
C GLY A 148 9.95 6.12 -21.99
N GLY A 149 10.44 6.67 -20.87
CA GLY A 149 10.25 8.08 -20.51
C GLY A 149 8.88 8.40 -19.90
N TRP A 150 8.06 7.40 -19.59
CA TRP A 150 6.74 7.60 -19.03
C TRP A 150 6.70 7.34 -17.53
N THR A 151 5.83 8.09 -16.84
CA THR A 151 5.44 7.89 -15.45
C THR A 151 3.92 7.78 -15.32
N ILE A 152 3.48 7.23 -14.19
CA ILE A 152 2.10 7.28 -13.70
C ILE A 152 2.10 7.98 -12.34
N SER A 153 1.30 9.03 -12.24
CA SER A 153 1.08 9.80 -11.02
C SER A 153 -0.33 10.39 -11.02
N THR A 154 -0.81 10.87 -9.89
CA THR A 154 -2.10 11.57 -9.88
C THR A 154 -2.02 12.89 -10.65
N SER A 155 -3.14 13.27 -11.26
CA SER A 155 -3.34 14.52 -11.96
C SER A 155 -4.24 15.43 -11.14
N SER A 156 -3.79 16.64 -10.82
CA SER A 156 -4.68 17.67 -10.27
C SER A 156 -5.83 17.99 -11.24
N LEU A 157 -5.59 18.07 -12.56
CA LEU A 157 -6.68 18.30 -13.51
C LEU A 157 -7.73 17.16 -13.53
N ARG A 158 -7.29 15.91 -13.71
CA ARG A 158 -8.18 14.74 -13.86
C ARG A 158 -8.64 14.10 -12.55
N ARG A 159 -8.12 14.54 -11.40
CA ARG A 159 -8.38 13.99 -10.05
C ARG A 159 -8.21 12.46 -9.95
N THR A 160 -7.29 11.90 -10.74
CA THR A 160 -7.05 10.44 -10.91
C THR A 160 -5.60 10.19 -11.37
N PRO A 161 -5.03 8.98 -11.17
CA PRO A 161 -3.75 8.59 -11.77
C PRO A 161 -3.79 8.66 -13.29
N ALA A 162 -2.71 9.16 -13.91
CA ALA A 162 -2.61 9.35 -15.34
C ALA A 162 -1.17 9.18 -15.83
N TYR A 163 -1.03 8.81 -17.10
CA TYR A 163 0.26 8.83 -17.79
C TYR A 163 0.78 10.27 -17.93
N ARG A 164 2.10 10.42 -17.76
CA ARG A 164 2.85 11.66 -17.89
C ARG A 164 4.25 11.36 -18.45
N TYR A 165 4.82 12.29 -19.21
CA TYR A 165 6.23 12.20 -19.57
C TYR A 165 7.09 12.68 -18.40
N TRP A 166 8.07 11.88 -18.00
CA TRP A 166 8.77 12.04 -16.72
C TRP A 166 9.58 13.33 -16.60
N GLN A 167 10.19 13.79 -17.69
CA GLN A 167 10.98 15.03 -17.75
C GLN A 167 10.13 16.27 -18.04
N ALA A 168 8.87 16.12 -18.46
CA ALA A 168 8.00 17.24 -18.82
C ALA A 168 6.94 17.53 -17.75
N TYR A 169 7.09 17.01 -16.54
CA TYR A 169 6.14 17.29 -15.46
C TYR A 169 6.31 18.72 -14.95
N GLY A 170 5.29 19.57 -15.08
CA GLY A 170 5.33 21.00 -14.75
C GLY A 170 4.32 21.81 -15.54
N ASN A 171 4.40 23.14 -15.49
CA ASN A 171 3.60 23.98 -16.40
C ASN A 171 4.38 24.20 -17.71
N SER A 172 3.70 24.70 -18.76
CA SER A 172 4.29 24.92 -20.09
C SER A 172 5.51 25.85 -20.09
N LYS A 173 5.73 26.64 -19.03
CA LYS A 173 6.83 27.59 -18.90
C LYS A 173 7.99 27.08 -18.02
N LYS A 174 7.74 26.12 -17.12
CA LYS A 174 8.73 25.54 -16.19
C LYS A 174 8.44 24.07 -15.91
N ARG A 175 9.34 23.21 -16.40
CA ARG A 175 9.42 21.80 -16.03
C ARG A 175 9.93 21.71 -14.59
N ARG A 176 9.30 20.87 -13.77
CA ARG A 176 9.78 20.60 -12.41
C ARG A 176 11.06 19.78 -12.49
N LYS A 177 12.04 20.16 -11.68
CA LYS A 177 13.27 19.41 -11.49
C LYS A 177 12.96 18.08 -10.82
N ILE A 178 13.58 17.00 -11.29
CA ILE A 178 13.60 15.72 -10.57
C ILE A 178 14.65 15.85 -9.46
N ILE A 179 14.25 15.63 -8.21
CA ILE A 179 15.13 15.76 -7.05
C ILE A 179 15.61 14.40 -6.54
N ALA A 180 14.86 13.32 -6.82
CA ALA A 180 15.25 11.98 -6.46
C ALA A 180 14.57 10.93 -7.35
N ILE A 181 15.26 9.81 -7.52
CA ILE A 181 14.74 8.57 -8.11
C ILE A 181 15.05 7.47 -7.10
N TYR A 182 14.04 6.73 -6.68
CA TYR A 182 14.18 5.68 -5.67
C TYR A 182 13.98 4.30 -6.26
N TRP A 183 14.80 3.36 -5.81
CA TRP A 183 14.68 1.93 -6.09
C TRP A 183 14.68 1.11 -4.81
N HIS A 184 13.94 0.00 -4.83
CA HIS A 184 13.86 -0.93 -3.71
C HIS A 184 14.38 -2.31 -4.11
N LYS A 185 15.26 -2.89 -3.29
CA LYS A 185 15.89 -4.19 -3.58
C LYS A 185 14.90 -5.35 -3.76
N LYS A 186 13.73 -5.31 -3.11
CA LYS A 186 12.68 -6.35 -3.29
C LYS A 186 12.08 -6.38 -4.71
N LEU A 187 12.30 -5.32 -5.51
CA LEU A 187 11.84 -5.25 -6.90
C LEU A 187 12.84 -5.85 -7.89
N GLU A 188 14.00 -6.30 -7.42
CA GLU A 188 14.96 -6.98 -8.28
C GLU A 188 14.45 -8.37 -8.63
N LYS A 189 14.55 -8.72 -9.91
CA LYS A 189 14.28 -10.09 -10.35
C LYS A 189 15.26 -11.00 -9.62
N LYS A 190 14.72 -11.99 -8.92
CA LYS A 190 15.47 -13.15 -8.47
C LYS A 190 15.49 -14.18 -9.58
#